data_AF-A0A9J5YHI0-F1
#
_entry.id   AF-A0A9J5YHI0-F1
#
_cell.length_a   1.000
_cell.length_b   1.000
_cell.length_c   1.000
_cell.angle_alpha   90.00
_cell.angle_beta   90.00
_cell.angle_gamma   90.00
#
_symmetry.space_group_name_H-M   'P 1'
#
loop_
_entity.id
_entity.type
_entity.pdbx_description
1 polymer ?
#
loop_
_entity_poly.entity_id
_entity_poly.type
_entity_poly.pdbx_seq_one_letter_code
_entity_poly.pdbx_strand_id
1 'polypeptide(L)' 'MENSGSLSEMCEKAILKKRLASLYKQAEELSILCDIKFGVVAFTPAETKPFAWPCLTQTNATINEYLACDEAKQQIQLFT' A
#
# COMPACT_ATOMS: atom_id res chain seq x y z
N MET A 1 -25.53 6.13 -27.88
CA MET A 1 -24.37 6.87 -27.34
C MET A 1 -23.91 6.13 -26.11
N GLU A 2 -23.13 5.08 -26.30
CA GLU A 2 -22.62 4.24 -25.22
C GLU A 2 -21.15 3.96 -25.54
N ASN A 3 -20.34 3.77 -24.49
CA ASN A 3 -19.00 3.16 -24.51
C ASN A 3 -17.74 4.04 -24.25
N SER A 4 -17.84 5.28 -23.76
CA SER A 4 -16.63 6.06 -23.38
C SER A 4 -16.21 5.92 -21.90
N GLY A 5 -17.12 5.56 -20.99
CA GLY A 5 -16.82 5.43 -19.55
C GLY A 5 -16.01 4.17 -19.19
N SER A 6 -16.26 3.05 -19.86
CA SER A 6 -15.70 1.73 -19.50
C SER A 6 -14.20 1.58 -19.80
N LEU A 7 -13.68 2.25 -20.83
CA LEU A 7 -12.26 2.17 -21.23
C LEU A 7 -11.33 2.96 -20.30
N SER A 8 -11.77 4.09 -19.75
CA SER A 8 -10.96 4.90 -18.82
C SER A 8 -10.72 4.16 -17.51
N GLU A 9 -11.77 3.55 -16.97
CA GLU A 9 -11.71 2.80 -15.70
C GLU A 9 -10.78 1.58 -15.80
N MET A 10 -10.78 0.87 -16.93
CA MET A 10 -9.86 -0.25 -17.18
C MET A 10 -8.41 0.21 -17.28
N CYS A 11 -8.15 1.34 -17.95
CA CYS A 11 -6.82 1.94 -18.04
C CYS A 11 -6.32 2.41 -16.68
N GLU A 12 -7.16 3.08 -15.88
CA GLU A 12 -6.82 3.53 -14.53
C GLU A 12 -6.47 2.36 -13.61
N LYS A 13 -7.26 1.29 -13.65
CA LYS A 13 -6.98 0.06 -12.88
C LYS A 13 -5.67 -0.59 -13.29
N ALA A 14 -5.37 -0.65 -14.59
CA ALA A 14 -4.12 -1.20 -15.09
C ALA A 14 -2.90 -0.35 -14.68
N ILE A 15 -3.03 0.98 -14.76
CA ILE A 15 -1.99 1.92 -14.31
C ILE A 15 -1.74 1.74 -12.81
N LEU A 16 -2.80 1.70 -11.99
CA LEU A 16 -2.67 1.52 -10.54
C LEU A 16 -1.97 0.20 -10.19
N LYS A 17 -2.36 -0.90 -10.82
CA LYS A 17 -1.71 -2.21 -10.63
C LYS A 17 -0.23 -2.16 -10.99
N LYS A 18 0.13 -1.54 -12.12
CA LYS A 18 1.53 -1.39 -12.56
C LYS A 18 2.34 -0.53 -11.58
N ARG A 19 1.76 0.54 -11.06
CA ARG A 19 2.41 1.45 -10.10
C ARG A 19 2.62 0.77 -8.74
N LEU A 20 1.60 0.07 -8.22
CA LEU A 20 1.74 -0.76 -7.02
C LEU A 20 2.81 -1.82 -7.19
N ALA A 21 2.86 -2.47 -8.37
CA ALA A 21 3.89 -3.45 -8.69
C ALA A 21 5.31 -2.91 -8.65
N SER A 22 5.52 -1.73 -9.23
CA SER A 22 6.81 -1.05 -9.14
C SER A 22 7.16 -0.67 -7.71
N LEU A 23 6.18 -0.18 -6.94
CA LEU A 23 6.39 0.29 -5.58
C LEU A 23 6.83 -0.84 -4.64
N TYR A 24 6.12 -1.97 -4.63
CA TYR A 24 6.50 -3.05 -3.73
C TYR A 24 7.81 -3.74 -4.15
N LYS A 25 8.17 -3.71 -5.44
CA LYS A 25 9.49 -4.17 -5.86
C LYS A 25 10.61 -3.31 -5.25
N GLN A 26 10.43 -1.99 -5.25
CA GLN A 26 11.37 -1.08 -4.60
C GLN A 26 11.38 -1.27 -3.07
N ALA A 27 10.22 -1.49 -2.46
CA ALA A 27 10.11 -1.79 -1.03
C ALA A 27 10.82 -3.10 -0.66
N GLU A 28 10.70 -4.14 -1.50
CA GLU A 28 11.39 -5.41 -1.35
C GLU A 28 12.91 -5.26 -1.44
N GLU A 29 13.39 -4.56 -2.47
CA GLU A 29 14.81 -4.24 -2.64
C GLU A 29 15.38 -3.51 -1.42
N LEU A 30 14.66 -2.50 -0.90
CA LEU A 30 15.05 -1.78 0.31
C LEU A 30 15.02 -2.65 1.56
N SER A 31 13.98 -3.49 1.72
CA SER A 31 13.87 -4.40 2.85
C SER A 31 15.06 -5.37 2.91
N ILE A 32 15.49 -5.89 1.76
CA ILE A 32 16.64 -6.80 1.66
C ILE A 32 17.96 -6.06 1.89
N LEU A 33 18.17 -4.91 1.23
CA LEU A 33 19.46 -4.20 1.26
C LEU A 33 19.75 -3.55 2.61
N CYS A 34 18.72 -3.10 3.32
CA CYS A 34 18.85 -2.33 4.56
C CYS A 34 18.37 -3.09 5.81
N ASP A 35 17.89 -4.33 5.67
CA ASP A 35 17.30 -5.12 6.76
C ASP A 35 16.18 -4.37 7.52
N ILE A 36 15.30 -3.71 6.76
CA ILE A 36 14.18 -2.94 7.30
C ILE A 36 12.86 -3.66 7.09
N LYS A 37 11.96 -3.53 8.07
CA LYS A 37 10.58 -4.00 7.96
C LYS A 37 9.76 -3.02 7.13
N PHE A 38 9.18 -3.50 6.04
CA PHE A 38 8.33 -2.70 5.15
C PHE A 38 6.94 -3.33 5.02
N GLY A 39 5.91 -2.50 5.12
CA GLY A 39 4.52 -2.92 4.91
C GLY A 39 3.77 -1.86 4.10
N VAL A 40 2.99 -2.30 3.11
CA VAL A 40 2.14 -1.41 2.30
C VAL A 40 0.70 -1.86 2.39
N VAL A 41 -0.19 -0.92 2.69
CA VAL A 41 -1.65 -1.08 2.62
C VAL A 41 -2.19 -0.05 1.65
N ALA A 42 -3.03 -0.49 0.70
CA ALA A 42 -3.70 0.39 -0.24
C ALA A 42 -5.19 0.08 -0.31
N PHE A 43 -6.01 1.12 -0.17
CA PHE A 43 -7.44 1.08 -0.45
C PHE A 43 -7.66 1.61 -1.85
N THR A 44 -8.18 0.77 -2.75
CA THR A 44 -8.46 1.17 -4.12
C THR A 44 -9.96 1.36 -4.28
N PRO A 45 -10.44 2.43 -4.97
CA PRO A 45 -11.87 2.68 -5.12
C PRO A 45 -12.64 1.53 -5.78
N ALA A 46 -11.95 0.73 -6.59
CA ALA A 46 -12.52 -0.38 -7.35
C ALA A 46 -12.56 -1.72 -6.60
N GLU A 47 -11.97 -1.83 -5.40
CA GLU A 47 -11.90 -3.09 -4.66
C GLU A 47 -12.37 -2.90 -3.22
N THR A 48 -13.25 -3.80 -2.76
CA THR A 48 -13.80 -3.78 -1.41
C THR A 48 -12.81 -4.23 -0.35
N LYS A 49 -11.73 -4.92 -0.75
CA LYS A 49 -10.70 -5.41 0.15
C LYS A 49 -9.43 -4.57 -0.01
N PRO A 50 -8.77 -4.19 1.09
CA PRO A 50 -7.48 -3.54 1.00
C PRO A 50 -6.45 -4.49 0.39
N PHE A 51 -5.62 -3.95 -0.48
CA PHE A 51 -4.40 -4.60 -0.90
C PHE A 51 -3.37 -4.51 0.23
N ALA A 52 -2.67 -5.61 0.51
CA ALA A 52 -1.61 -5.67 1.51
C ALA A 52 -0.39 -6.42 0.96
N TRP A 53 0.80 -5.84 1.12
CA TRP A 53 2.09 -6.43 0.77
C TRP A 53 3.04 -6.40 1.98
N PRO A 54 3.85 -7.45 2.21
CA PRO A 54 4.00 -8.68 1.41
C PRO A 54 2.85 -9.67 1.55
N CYS A 55 2.20 -9.70 2.72
CA CYS A 55 0.91 -10.34 2.91
C CYS A 55 0.21 -9.70 4.11
N LEU A 56 -1.11 -9.85 4.19
CA LEU A 56 -1.93 -9.21 5.24
C LEU A 56 -1.37 -9.43 6.65
N THR A 57 -0.95 -10.65 6.98
CA THR A 57 -0.41 -10.98 8.31
C THR A 57 0.89 -10.23 8.61
N GLN A 58 1.85 -10.22 7.67
CA GLN A 58 3.13 -9.55 7.86
C GLN A 58 2.95 -8.03 7.90
N THR A 59 2.14 -7.48 6.98
CA THR A 59 1.82 -6.06 6.96
C THR A 59 1.16 -5.62 8.27
N ASN A 60 0.22 -6.39 8.79
CA ASN A 60 -0.42 -6.10 10.07
C ASN A 60 0.56 -6.17 11.24
N ALA A 61 1.51 -7.12 11.24
CA ALA A 61 2.54 -7.18 12.26
C ALA A 61 3.40 -5.90 12.26
N THR A 62 3.84 -5.44 11.07
CA THR A 62 4.59 -4.19 10.93
C THR A 62 3.77 -2.97 11.40
N ILE A 63 2.49 -2.89 11.04
CA ILE A 63 1.60 -1.80 11.50
C ILE A 63 1.42 -1.83 13.01
N ASN A 64 1.18 -3.01 13.60
CA ASN A 64 1.00 -3.14 15.05
C ASN A 64 2.27 -2.77 15.81
N GLU A 65 3.44 -3.14 15.30
CA GLU A 65 4.74 -2.74 15.85
C GLU A 65 4.93 -1.22 15.78
N TYR A 66 4.57 -0.60 14.66
CA TYR A 66 4.54 0.86 14.52
C TYR A 66 3.60 1.53 15.53
N LEU A 67 2.37 1.05 15.68
CA LEU A 67 1.38 1.60 16.61
C LEU A 67 1.76 1.41 18.09
N ALA A 68 2.53 0.36 18.40
CA ALA A 68 3.07 0.12 19.74
C ALA A 68 4.23 1.05 20.09
N CYS A 69 4.87 1.68 19.09
CA CYS A 69 5.99 2.60 19.29
C CYS A 69 5.47 3.97 19.80
N ASP A 70 5.88 4.39 20.99
CA ASP A 70 5.39 5.64 21.61
C ASP A 70 5.79 6.91 20.83
N GLU A 71 6.91 6.89 20.10
CA GLU A 71 7.31 7.98 19.19
C GLU A 71 6.38 8.10 17.96
N ALA A 72 5.83 6.99 17.47
CA ALA A 72 4.91 6.99 16.33
C ALA A 72 3.58 7.69 16.67
N LYS A 73 3.13 7.60 17.93
CA LYS A 73 1.90 8.26 18.42
C LYS A 73 2.02 9.79 18.37
N GLN A 74 3.22 10.35 18.55
CA GLN A 74 3.46 11.79 18.45
C GLN A 74 3.43 12.30 17.01
N GLN A 75 3.84 11.48 16.03
CA GLN A 75 3.80 11.83 14.60
C GLN A 75 2.37 11.80 14.03
N ILE A 76 1.51 10.89 14.46
CA ILE A 76 0.10 10.82 14.00
C ILE A 76 -0.68 12.07 14.42
N GLN A 77 -0.42 12.62 15.60
CA GLN A 77 -1.05 13.86 16.08
C GLN A 77 -0.64 15.13 15.31
N LEU A 78 0.44 15.10 14.52
CA LEU A 78 0.87 16.27 13.73
C LEU A 78 0.13 16.40 12.39
N PHE A 79 -0.60 15.37 11.97
CA PHE A 79 -1.31 15.32 10.68
C PHE A 79 -2.83 15.14 10.83
N THR A 80 -3.37 15.22 12.05
CA THR A 80 -4.82 15.26 12.34
C THR A 80 -5.19 16.60 12.96
#